data_AF-A0AAV3JVL5-F1
#
_entry.id   AF-A0AAV3JVL5-F1
#
_cell.length_a   1.000
_cell.length_b   1.000
_cell.length_c   1.000
_cell.angle_alpha   90.00
_cell.angle_beta   90.00
_cell.angle_gamma   90.00
#
_symmetry.space_group_name_H-M   'P 1'
#
loop_
_entity.id
_entity.type
_entity.pdbx_description
1 polymer ?
#
loop_
_entity_poly.entity_id
_entity_poly.type
_entity_poly.pdbx_seq_one_letter_code
_entity_poly.pdbx_strand_id
1 'polypeptide(L)'
;MISITTIIVMLVIGILGGFISGLVGIGGAIVIYPALLLLPPLFGLPTYSAYIASGLTSSQVFFSTLSGSLNAYKNKNFSRTLILNMGSGMVIGSMLGAILANLINVQFVNTVYI
;
A
#
# COMPACT_ATOMS: atom_id res chain seq x y z
N MET A 1 -2.76 24.33 -11.33
CA MET A 1 -3.40 24.50 -10.00
C MET A 1 -4.04 23.17 -9.63
N ILE A 2 -4.02 22.77 -8.35
CA ILE A 2 -4.70 21.56 -7.89
C ILE A 2 -6.21 21.85 -7.91
N SER A 3 -6.97 21.06 -8.66
CA SER A 3 -8.44 21.19 -8.74
C SER A 3 -9.10 20.62 -7.48
N ILE A 4 -10.22 21.21 -7.05
CA ILE A 4 -11.01 20.74 -5.90
C ILE A 4 -11.38 19.25 -6.07
N THR A 5 -11.69 18.83 -7.30
CA THR A 5 -11.98 17.44 -7.66
C THR A 5 -10.82 16.50 -7.34
N THR A 6 -9.58 16.92 -7.60
CA THR A 6 -8.39 16.12 -7.28
C THR A 6 -8.26 15.88 -5.78
N ILE A 7 -8.51 16.92 -4.98
CA ILE A 7 -8.45 16.82 -3.52
C ILE A 7 -9.51 15.84 -3.03
N ILE A 8 -10.76 15.97 -3.49
CA ILE A 8 -11.86 15.11 -3.06
C ILE A 8 -11.59 13.64 -3.44
N VAL A 9 -11.18 13.37 -4.69
CA VAL A 9 -10.91 12.01 -5.17
C VAL A 9 -9.76 11.37 -4.36
N MET A 10 -8.63 12.08 -4.21
CA MET A 10 -7.48 11.58 -3.45
C MET A 10 -7.84 11.33 -1.97
N LEU A 11 -8.65 12.20 -1.37
CA LEU A 11 -9.08 12.08 0.03
C LEU A 11 -10.01 10.88 0.21
N VAL A 12 -10.97 10.66 -0.69
CA VAL A 12 -11.85 9.47 -0.67
C VAL A 12 -11.04 8.19 -0.82
N ILE A 13 -10.07 8.15 -1.75
CA ILE A 13 -9.16 7.00 -1.91
C ILE A 13 -8.38 6.75 -0.64
N GLY A 14 -7.81 7.80 -0.04
CA GLY A 14 -7.04 7.70 1.20
C GLY A 14 -7.86 7.21 2.40
N ILE A 15 -9.06 7.75 2.60
CA ILE A 15 -9.95 7.36 3.70
C ILE A 15 -10.44 5.93 3.53
N LEU A 16 -11.04 5.61 2.37
CA LEU A 16 -11.60 4.28 2.13
C LEU A 16 -10.49 3.23 2.10
N GLY A 17 -9.40 3.51 1.40
CA GLY A 17 -8.25 2.63 1.32
C GLY A 17 -7.60 2.39 2.68
N GLY A 18 -7.41 3.44 3.48
CA GLY A 18 -6.87 3.34 4.84
C GLY A 18 -7.79 2.61 5.80
N PHE A 19 -9.10 2.84 5.71
CA PHE A 19 -10.10 2.15 6.52
C PHE A 19 -10.12 0.65 6.21
N ILE A 20 -10.19 0.27 4.92
CA ILE A 20 -10.16 -1.13 4.50
C ILE A 20 -8.81 -1.78 4.87
N SER A 21 -7.70 -1.06 4.67
CA SER A 21 -6.36 -1.50 5.11
C SER A 21 -6.36 -1.91 6.58
N GLY A 22 -6.89 -1.03 7.45
CA GLY A 22 -6.93 -1.25 8.90
C GLY A 22 -7.87 -2.38 9.31
N LEU A 23 -9.00 -2.56 8.62
CA LEU A 23 -9.95 -3.64 8.90
C LEU A 23 -9.39 -5.03 8.55
N VAL A 24 -8.77 -5.16 7.38
CA VAL A 24 -8.29 -6.47 6.88
C VAL A 24 -6.88 -6.78 7.40
N GLY A 25 -6.09 -5.77 7.77
CA GLY A 25 -4.76 -5.94 8.34
C GLY A 25 -3.67 -6.33 7.32
N ILE A 26 -3.93 -6.21 6.03
CA ILE A 26 -3.01 -6.58 4.92
C ILE A 26 -2.28 -5.35 4.34
N GLY A 27 -2.37 -4.19 4.99
CA GLY A 27 -1.66 -2.98 4.58
C GLY A 27 -2.30 -2.18 3.44
N GLY A 28 -3.40 -2.62 2.82
CA GLY A 28 -4.23 -1.74 1.97
C GLY A 28 -3.74 -1.47 0.55
N ALA A 29 -2.50 -1.87 0.22
CA ALA A 29 -1.94 -1.70 -1.13
C ALA A 29 -2.80 -2.34 -2.21
N ILE A 30 -3.40 -3.51 -1.92
CA ILE A 30 -4.29 -4.25 -2.82
C ILE A 30 -5.50 -3.40 -3.25
N VAL A 31 -5.95 -2.49 -2.39
CA VAL A 31 -7.11 -1.61 -2.67
C VAL A 31 -6.65 -0.27 -3.24
N ILE A 32 -5.66 0.36 -2.62
CA ILE A 32 -5.26 1.74 -2.96
C ILE A 32 -4.53 1.80 -4.30
N TYR A 33 -3.71 0.81 -4.63
CA TYR A 33 -2.96 0.80 -5.88
C TYR A 33 -3.88 0.83 -7.12
N PRO A 34 -4.83 -0.12 -7.30
CA PRO A 34 -5.76 -0.05 -8.41
C PRO A 34 -6.68 1.17 -8.31
N ALA A 35 -7.08 1.60 -7.11
CA ALA A 35 -7.89 2.80 -6.93
C ALA A 35 -7.20 4.07 -7.46
N LEU A 36 -5.89 4.23 -7.22
CA LEU A 36 -5.11 5.36 -7.75
C LEU A 36 -4.94 5.32 -9.27
N LEU A 37 -4.89 4.14 -9.87
CA LEU A 37 -4.74 4.01 -11.32
C LEU A 37 -6.08 4.19 -12.05
N LEU A 38 -7.18 3.70 -11.46
CA LEU A 38 -8.48 3.63 -12.13
C LEU A 38 -9.40 4.81 -11.82
N LEU A 39 -9.46 5.29 -10.57
CA LEU A 39 -10.45 6.31 -10.19
C LEU A 39 -10.14 7.71 -10.75
N PRO A 40 -8.90 8.25 -10.67
CA PRO A 40 -8.64 9.61 -11.14
C PRO A 40 -8.99 9.84 -12.62
N PRO A 41 -8.66 8.93 -13.56
CA PRO A 41 -9.08 9.06 -14.96
C PRO A 41 -10.60 9.12 -15.16
N LEU A 42 -11.40 8.45 -14.32
CA LEU A 42 -12.87 8.49 -14.39
C LEU A 42 -13.45 9.88 -14.09
N PHE A 43 -12.69 10.72 -13.37
CA PHE A 43 -13.06 12.10 -13.06
C PHE A 43 -12.37 13.13 -13.97
N GLY A 44 -11.78 12.70 -15.09
CA GLY A 44 -11.05 13.57 -16.01
C GLY A 44 -9.71 14.09 -15.45
N LEU A 45 -9.17 13.44 -14.42
CA LEU A 45 -7.86 13.75 -13.86
C LEU A 45 -6.76 12.98 -14.62
N PRO A 46 -5.50 13.47 -14.60
CA PRO A 46 -4.40 12.77 -15.24
C PRO A 46 -4.17 11.37 -14.65
N THR A 47 -3.89 10.41 -15.51
CA THR A 47 -3.50 9.05 -15.12
C THR A 47 -2.16 9.09 -14.39
N TYR A 48 -2.10 8.50 -13.20
CA TYR A 48 -0.86 8.35 -12.48
C TYR A 48 -0.04 7.20 -13.07
N SER A 49 1.28 7.37 -13.14
CA SER A 49 2.14 6.26 -13.52
C SER A 49 2.17 5.20 -12.41
N ALA A 50 2.41 3.95 -12.79
CA ALA A 50 2.61 2.84 -11.85
C ALA A 50 3.67 3.16 -10.78
N TYR A 51 4.70 3.94 -11.14
CA TYR A 51 5.74 4.42 -10.24
C TYR A 51 5.20 5.37 -9.17
N ILE A 52 4.40 6.38 -9.56
CA ILE A 52 3.80 7.34 -8.60
C ILE A 52 2.80 6.61 -7.71
N ALA A 53 1.97 5.74 -8.28
CA ALA A 53 0.99 4.96 -7.53
C ALA A 53 1.67 4.02 -6.51
N SER A 54 2.77 3.35 -6.87
CA SER A 54 3.50 2.48 -5.93
C SER A 54 4.17 3.27 -4.79
N GLY A 55 4.72 4.46 -5.10
CA GLY A 55 5.31 5.35 -4.08
C GLY A 55 4.26 5.87 -3.08
N LEU A 56 3.10 6.32 -3.59
CA LEU A 56 2.01 6.80 -2.74
C LEU A 56 1.42 5.69 -1.87
N THR A 57 1.17 4.51 -2.46
CA THR A 57 0.63 3.36 -1.75
C THR A 57 1.58 2.86 -0.69
N SER A 58 2.86 2.64 -0.99
CA SER A 58 3.85 2.18 -0.01
C SER A 58 3.97 3.12 1.20
N SER A 59 3.98 4.44 0.95
CA SER A 59 4.00 5.45 2.01
C SER A 59 2.75 5.37 2.90
N GLN A 60 1.57 5.25 2.30
CA GLN A 60 0.31 5.12 3.04
C GLN A 60 0.23 3.79 3.83
N VAL A 61 0.64 2.68 3.20
CA VAL A 61 0.63 1.33 3.78
C VAL A 61 1.47 1.30 5.04
N PHE A 62 2.66 1.94 4.99
CA PHE A 62 3.55 2.04 6.13
C PHE A 62 2.87 2.67 7.34
N PHE A 63 2.26 3.85 7.20
CA PHE A 63 1.59 4.52 8.31
C PHE A 63 0.35 3.79 8.81
N SER A 64 -0.47 3.24 7.90
CA SER A 64 -1.68 2.50 8.30
C SER A 64 -1.34 1.20 9.05
N THR A 65 -0.33 0.46 8.56
CA THR A 65 0.13 -0.77 9.20
C THR A 65 0.84 -0.49 10.51
N LEU A 66 1.61 0.60 10.61
CA LEU A 66 2.23 1.02 11.86
C LEU A 66 1.17 1.32 12.93
N SER A 67 0.13 2.08 12.58
CA SER A 67 -0.99 2.36 13.49
C SER A 67 -1.69 1.07 13.95
N GLY A 68 -2.03 0.18 13.00
CA GLY A 68 -2.65 -1.11 13.30
C GLY A 68 -1.79 -2.02 14.17
N SER A 69 -0.48 -2.08 13.89
CA SER A 69 0.50 -2.86 14.64
C SER A 69 0.65 -2.35 16.07
N LEU A 70 0.72 -1.03 16.28
CA LEU A 70 0.77 -0.44 17.63
C LEU A 70 -0.48 -0.76 18.45
N ASN A 71 -1.65 -0.84 17.81
CA ASN A 71 -2.87 -1.25 18.48
C ASN A 71 -2.85 -2.76 18.80
N ALA A 72 -2.43 -3.59 17.83
CA ALA A 72 -2.31 -5.04 18.01
C ALA A 72 -1.32 -5.40 19.13
N TYR A 73 -0.23 -4.64 19.28
CA TYR A 73 0.77 -4.81 20.34
C TYR A 73 0.20 -4.68 21.76
N LYS A 74 -0.89 -3.92 21.93
CA LYS A 74 -1.55 -3.73 23.23
C LYS A 74 -2.42 -4.92 23.63
N ASN A 75 -2.70 -5.86 22.73
CA ASN A 75 -3.55 -7.01 23.02
C ASN A 75 -2.83 -8.02 23.94
N LYS A 76 -3.56 -8.58 24.93
CA LYS A 76 -3.00 -9.57 25.88
C LYS A 76 -2.56 -10.88 25.23
N ASN A 77 -3.13 -11.23 24.08
CA ASN A 77 -2.83 -12.46 23.32
C ASN A 77 -1.69 -12.28 22.31
N PHE A 78 -0.87 -11.23 22.46
CA PHE A 78 0.20 -10.92 21.52
C PHE A 78 1.41 -11.83 21.73
N SER A 79 1.63 -12.77 20.80
CA SER A 79 2.79 -13.67 20.83
C SER A 79 4.03 -13.00 20.23
N ARG A 80 4.97 -12.59 21.08
CA ARG A 80 6.24 -11.98 20.64
C ARG A 80 7.08 -12.95 19.79
N THR A 81 7.09 -14.23 20.13
CA THR A 81 7.84 -15.25 19.39
C THR A 81 7.32 -15.39 17.96
N LEU A 82 6.00 -15.42 17.77
CA LEU A 82 5.40 -15.51 16.43
C LEU A 82 5.81 -14.31 15.57
N ILE A 83 5.82 -13.12 16.15
CA ILE A 83 6.12 -11.88 15.44
C ILE A 83 7.58 -11.73 15.13
N LEU A 84 8.48 -12.18 16.01
CA LEU A 84 9.90 -12.25 15.71
C LEU A 84 10.18 -13.25 14.58
N ASN A 85 9.56 -14.42 14.63
CA ASN A 85 9.76 -15.46 13.61
C ASN A 85 9.19 -15.03 12.24
N MET A 86 7.94 -14.58 12.21
CA MET A 86 7.29 -14.16 10.96
C MET A 86 7.84 -12.81 10.47
N GLY A 87 7.99 -11.84 11.37
CA GLY A 87 8.43 -10.49 11.04
C GLY A 87 9.87 -10.45 10.53
N SER A 88 10.80 -11.21 11.11
CA SER A 88 12.17 -11.30 10.58
C SER A 88 12.20 -11.87 9.16
N GLY A 89 11.44 -12.94 8.91
CA GLY A 89 11.27 -13.52 7.58
C GLY A 89 10.67 -12.51 6.59
N MET A 90 9.66 -11.75 7.00
CA MET A 90 9.04 -10.70 6.17
C MET A 90 10.03 -9.58 5.83
N VAL A 91 10.83 -9.12 6.80
CA VAL A 91 11.84 -8.07 6.58
C VAL A 91 12.88 -8.56 5.57
N ILE A 92 13.50 -9.72 5.84
CA ILE A 92 14.52 -10.30 4.96
C ILE A 92 13.95 -10.55 3.55
N GLY A 93 12.77 -11.17 3.46
CA GLY A 93 12.09 -11.46 2.20
C GLY A 93 11.75 -10.20 1.41
N SER A 94 11.24 -9.16 2.07
CA SER A 94 10.92 -7.88 1.42
C SER A 94 12.15 -7.15 0.89
N MET A 95 13.25 -7.17 1.64
CA MET A 95 14.52 -6.54 1.23
C MET A 95 15.12 -7.28 0.03
N LEU A 96 15.19 -8.61 0.11
CA LEU A 96 15.66 -9.43 -1.01
C LEU A 96 14.76 -9.26 -2.23
N GLY A 97 13.43 -9.26 -2.06
CA GLY A 97 12.47 -9.03 -3.13
C GLY A 97 12.65 -7.66 -3.79
N ALA A 98 12.84 -6.60 -3.00
CA ALA A 98 13.08 -5.25 -3.52
C ALA A 98 14.40 -5.14 -4.31
N ILE A 99 15.46 -5.81 -3.85
CA ILE A 99 16.74 -5.86 -4.58
C ILE A 99 16.56 -6.62 -5.89
N LEU A 100 15.97 -7.81 -5.84
CA LEU A 100 15.73 -8.68 -7.00
C LEU A 100 14.78 -8.05 -8.02
N ALA A 101 13.84 -7.20 -7.59
CA ALA A 101 12.92 -6.50 -8.48
C ALA A 101 13.65 -5.64 -9.53
N ASN A 102 14.86 -5.13 -9.23
CA ASN A 102 15.66 -4.36 -10.19
C ASN A 102 16.22 -5.24 -11.33
N LEU A 103 16.23 -6.56 -11.16
CA LEU A 103 16.67 -7.51 -12.19
C LEU A 103 15.52 -7.93 -13.13
N ILE A 104 14.28 -7.55 -12.81
CA ILE A 104 13.08 -7.94 -13.54
C ILE A 104 12.69 -6.82 -14.53
N ASN A 105 12.32 -7.21 -15.75
CA ASN A 105 11.87 -6.25 -16.77
C ASN A 105 10.54 -5.59 -16.34
N VAL A 106 10.46 -4.26 -16.48
CA VAL A 106 9.29 -3.42 -16.19
C VAL A 106 8.00 -3.93 -16.85
N GLN A 107 8.07 -4.51 -18.05
CA GLN A 107 6.93 -5.09 -18.76
C GLN A 107 6.35 -6.29 -18.01
N PHE A 108 7.21 -7.14 -17.42
CA PHE A 108 6.75 -8.27 -16.61
C PHE A 108 6.10 -7.78 -15.30
N VAL A 109 6.68 -6.77 -14.66
CA VAL A 109 6.12 -6.17 -13.43
C VAL A 109 4.72 -5.62 -13.71
N ASN A 110 4.54 -4.87 -14.80
CA ASN A 110 3.24 -4.31 -15.16
C ASN A 110 2.17 -5.39 -15.40
N THR A 111 2.51 -6.54 -15.99
CA THR A 111 1.57 -7.66 -16.20
C THR A 111 1.15 -8.37 -14.91
N VAL A 112 1.99 -8.33 -13.87
CA VAL A 112 1.65 -8.96 -12.57
C VAL A 112 0.79 -8.04 -11.71
N TYR A 113 0.98 -6.72 -11.83
CA TYR A 113 0.27 -5.71 -11.05
C TYR A 113 -1.05 -5.23 -11.68
N ILE A 114 -1.31 -5.54 -12.95
CA ILE A 114 -2.50 -5.15 -13.74
C ILE A 114 -3.15 -6.41 -14.29
#